data_AF-A0A956X8V6-F1
#
_entry.id   AF-A0A956X8V6-F1
#
_cell.length_a   1.000
_cell.length_b   1.000
_cell.length_c   1.000
_cell.angle_alpha   90.00
_cell.angle_beta   90.00
_cell.angle_gamma   90.00
#
_symmetry.space_group_name_H-M   'P 1'
#
loop_
_entity.id
_entity.type
_entity.pdbx_description
1 polymer ?
#
loop_
_entity_poly.entity_id
_entity_poly.type
_entity_poly.pdbx_seq_one_letter_code
_entity_poly.pdbx_strand_id
1 'polypeptide(L)'
;SADLRLPVNDLRMIQRMEERCEQLVVVLVSGRPLVITDRLDSWDALVAAWLPGTEGQGVADVLFGDAPFTGKLSYTWPRSADQLPFDFANLGEGEEGPLFPYGYGLTTP
;
A
#
# COMPACT_ATOMS: atom_id res chain seq x y z
N SER A 1 20.39 2.08 5.85
CA SER A 1 19.00 1.64 6.07
C SER A 1 18.11 2.39 5.10
N ALA A 2 17.27 1.70 4.32
CA ALA A 2 16.33 2.37 3.43
C ALA A 2 15.14 2.83 4.28
N ASP A 3 14.93 4.14 4.41
CA ASP A 3 13.76 4.65 5.12
C ASP A 3 12.50 4.31 4.33
N LEU A 4 11.65 3.47 4.92
CA LEU A 4 10.37 3.03 4.36
C LEU A 4 9.18 3.74 5.01
N ARG A 5 9.41 4.75 5.85
CA ARG A 5 8.32 5.48 6.49
C ARG A 5 7.64 6.40 5.49
N LEU A 6 6.34 6.59 5.66
CA LEU A 6 5.62 7.69 5.01
C LEU A 6 6.25 9.04 5.43
N PRO A 7 6.43 9.98 4.49
CA PRO A 7 6.85 11.34 4.83
C PRO A 7 5.93 11.99 5.87
N VAL A 8 6.50 12.77 6.79
CA VAL A 8 5.75 13.40 7.90
C VAL A 8 4.61 14.30 7.39
N ASN A 9 4.81 14.99 6.26
CA ASN A 9 3.78 15.84 5.69
C ASN A 9 2.58 15.03 5.17
N ASP A 10 2.85 13.88 4.54
CA ASP A 10 1.81 12.98 4.04
C ASP A 10 1.03 12.38 5.21
N LEU A 11 1.73 11.93 6.27
CA LEU A 11 1.09 11.45 7.50
C LEU A 11 0.16 12.48 8.13
N ARG A 12 0.58 13.74 8.20
CA ARG A 12 -0.27 14.83 8.73
C ARG A 12 -1.48 15.09 7.85
N MET A 13 -1.34 14.99 6.53
CA MET A 13 -2.45 15.14 5.60
C MET A 13 -3.44 13.99 5.75
N ILE A 14 -2.95 12.75 5.80
CA ILE A 14 -3.77 11.55 6.00
C ILE A 14 -4.57 11.67 7.31
N GLN A 15 -3.92 11.98 8.44
CA GLN A 15 -4.59 12.16 9.73
C GLN A 15 -5.69 13.21 9.69
N ARG A 16 -5.48 14.31 8.95
CA ARG A 16 -6.50 15.34 8.78
C ARG A 16 -7.70 14.85 7.96
N MET A 17 -7.50 13.94 7.03
CA MET A 17 -8.57 13.39 6.20
C MET A 17 -9.31 12.26 6.93
N GLU A 18 -8.61 11.44 7.70
CA GLU A 18 -9.21 10.39 8.57
C GLU A 18 -10.30 10.97 9.50
N GLU A 19 -10.12 12.19 10.00
CA GLU A 19 -11.11 12.87 10.85
C GLU A 19 -12.27 13.54 10.09
N ARG A 20 -12.16 13.69 8.76
CA ARG A 20 -13.06 14.53 7.95
C ARG A 20 -13.82 13.78 6.86
N CYS A 21 -13.33 12.63 6.45
CA CYS A 21 -13.91 11.82 5.39
C CYS A 21 -14.76 10.72 6.01
N GLU A 22 -15.98 10.53 5.51
CA GLU A 22 -16.78 9.35 5.83
C GLU A 22 -16.17 8.08 5.22
N GLN A 23 -15.56 8.21 4.05
CA GLN A 23 -14.76 7.17 3.40
C GLN A 23 -13.45 7.74 2.89
N LEU A 24 -12.33 7.09 3.24
CA LEU A 24 -10.99 7.49 2.85
C LEU A 24 -10.32 6.41 1.99
N VAL A 25 -10.11 6.75 0.71
CA VAL A 25 -9.31 5.95 -0.22
C VAL A 25 -7.93 6.56 -0.35
N VAL A 26 -6.89 5.79 -0.03
CA VAL A 26 -5.49 6.23 -0.15
C VAL A 26 -4.89 5.68 -1.44
N VAL A 27 -4.53 6.58 -2.35
CA VAL A 27 -3.75 6.24 -3.55
C VAL A 27 -2.27 6.49 -3.25
N LEU A 28 -1.51 5.42 -3.04
CA LEU A 28 -0.11 5.48 -2.69
C LEU A 28 0.77 5.49 -3.96
N VAL A 29 1.35 6.65 -4.24
CA VAL A 29 2.34 6.85 -5.31
C VAL A 29 3.74 6.73 -4.71
N SER A 30 4.45 5.66 -5.02
CA SER A 30 5.78 5.38 -4.45
C SER A 30 6.60 4.46 -5.35
N GLY A 31 7.93 4.57 -5.29
CA GLY A 31 8.83 3.67 -6.05
C GLY A 31 9.14 2.35 -5.33
N ARG A 32 8.64 2.17 -4.10
CA ARG A 32 8.91 1.01 -3.23
C ARG A 32 7.80 0.89 -2.18
N PRO A 33 7.61 -0.29 -1.58
CA PRO A 33 6.69 -0.44 -0.44
C PRO A 33 7.05 0.52 0.70
N LEU A 34 6.03 1.13 1.31
CA LEU A 34 6.18 1.91 2.53
C LEU A 34 5.56 1.15 3.71
N VAL A 35 6.11 1.35 4.90
CA VAL A 35 5.54 0.81 6.15
C VAL A 35 4.27 1.58 6.47
N ILE A 36 3.15 0.88 6.37
CA ILE A 36 1.78 1.40 6.51
C ILE A 36 0.91 0.55 7.45
N THR A 37 1.51 -0.43 8.13
CA THR A 37 0.82 -1.44 8.95
C THR A 37 -0.09 -0.81 10.00
N ASP A 38 0.35 0.28 10.63
CA ASP A 38 -0.38 1.03 11.66
C ASP A 38 -1.53 1.88 11.11
N ARG A 39 -1.77 1.87 9.80
CA ARG A 39 -2.72 2.77 9.12
C ARG A 39 -3.81 2.06 8.34
N LEU A 40 -3.66 0.77 8.03
CA LEU A 40 -4.65 0.08 7.20
C LEU A 40 -6.04 0.06 7.83
N ASP A 41 -6.13 0.02 9.16
CA ASP A 41 -7.41 0.02 9.88
C ASP A 41 -8.16 1.36 9.82
N SER A 42 -7.47 2.46 9.49
CA SER A 42 -8.08 3.80 9.37
C SER A 42 -8.46 4.18 7.94
N TRP A 43 -8.20 3.30 6.96
CA TRP A 43 -8.49 3.55 5.54
C TRP A 43 -9.53 2.55 5.02
N ASP A 44 -10.50 3.03 4.26
CA ASP A 44 -11.50 2.17 3.62
C ASP A 44 -10.94 1.41 2.42
N ALA A 45 -9.96 2.00 1.73
CA ALA A 45 -9.25 1.35 0.65
C ALA A 45 -7.83 1.90 0.46
N LEU A 46 -6.94 1.03 -0.03
CA LEU A 46 -5.58 1.38 -0.43
C LEU A 46 -5.33 0.93 -1.87
N VAL A 47 -4.83 1.84 -2.69
CA VAL A 47 -4.35 1.56 -4.06
C VAL A 47 -2.86 1.87 -4.14
N ALA A 48 -2.04 0.85 -4.33
CA ALA A 48 -0.63 1.04 -4.67
C ALA A 48 -0.49 1.35 -6.17
N ALA A 49 -0.41 2.64 -6.52
CA ALA A 49 -0.29 3.12 -7.90
C ALA A 49 1.17 3.10 -8.41
N TRP A 50 2.12 2.85 -7.52
CA TRP A 50 3.57 2.89 -7.80
C TRP A 50 3.99 4.23 -8.41
N LEU A 51 4.72 4.20 -9.52
CA LEU A 51 5.02 5.38 -10.35
C LEU A 51 4.25 5.21 -11.67
N PRO A 52 2.99 5.69 -11.76
CA PRO A 52 2.08 5.34 -12.85
C PRO A 52 2.40 6.01 -14.20
N GLY A 53 3.48 6.78 -14.29
CA GLY A 53 3.82 7.56 -15.48
C GLY A 53 2.98 8.84 -15.61
N THR A 54 2.89 9.38 -16.82
CA THR A 54 2.18 10.64 -17.11
C THR A 54 0.68 10.48 -17.30
N GLU A 55 0.23 9.26 -17.63
CA GLU A 55 -1.17 8.95 -17.92
C GLU A 55 -1.96 8.71 -16.63
N GLY A 56 -2.10 9.75 -15.80
CA GLY A 56 -2.85 9.71 -14.55
C GLY A 56 -4.31 9.29 -14.71
N GLN A 57 -4.86 9.41 -15.92
CA GLN A 57 -6.19 8.90 -16.28
C GLN A 57 -6.34 7.41 -15.96
N GLY A 58 -5.29 6.59 -16.14
CA GLY A 58 -5.36 5.16 -15.82
C GLY A 58 -5.62 4.87 -14.33
N VAL A 59 -5.23 5.77 -13.43
CA VAL A 59 -5.56 5.68 -12.00
C VAL A 59 -7.04 6.00 -11.78
N ALA A 60 -7.57 7.01 -12.48
CA ALA A 60 -8.98 7.37 -12.39
C ALA A 60 -9.88 6.25 -12.95
N ASP A 61 -9.52 5.69 -14.10
CA ASP A 61 -10.31 4.64 -14.78
C ASP A 61 -10.59 3.45 -13.85
N VAL A 62 -9.60 3.01 -13.06
CA VAL A 62 -9.80 1.91 -12.10
C VAL A 62 -10.57 2.32 -10.85
N LEU A 63 -10.38 3.55 -10.36
CA LEU A 63 -11.09 4.05 -9.17
C LEU A 63 -12.57 4.26 -9.43
N PHE A 64 -12.94 4.66 -10.65
CA PHE A 64 -14.34 4.91 -11.04
C PHE A 64 -15.01 3.72 -11.74
N GLY A 65 -14.28 2.63 -11.97
CA GLY A 65 -14.82 1.38 -12.52
C GLY A 65 -14.92 1.34 -14.05
N ASP A 66 -14.27 2.27 -14.75
CA ASP A 66 -14.11 2.21 -16.22
C ASP A 66 -13.14 1.09 -16.64
N ALA A 67 -12.26 0.66 -15.72
CA ALA A 67 -11.40 -0.51 -15.87
C ALA A 67 -11.33 -1.33 -14.57
N PRO A 68 -11.17 -2.66 -14.62
CA PRO A 68 -11.06 -3.48 -13.41
C PRO A 68 -9.66 -3.42 -12.78
N PHE A 69 -9.59 -3.53 -11.45
CA PHE A 69 -8.32 -3.80 -10.78
C PHE A 69 -7.82 -5.22 -11.10
N THR A 70 -6.63 -5.30 -11.70
CA THR A 70 -5.99 -6.57 -12.08
C THR A 70 -4.55 -6.71 -11.57
N GLY A 71 -3.99 -5.64 -11.01
CA GLY A 71 -2.60 -5.60 -10.54
C GLY A 71 -2.34 -6.60 -9.42
N LYS A 72 -1.18 -7.27 -9.51
CA LYS A 72 -0.65 -8.15 -8.46
C LYS A 72 0.73 -7.65 -8.04
N LEU A 73 1.01 -7.71 -6.74
CA LEU A 73 2.29 -7.27 -6.17
C LEU A 73 3.45 -8.08 -6.78
N SER A 74 4.38 -7.38 -7.43
CA SER A 74 5.63 -7.96 -7.95
C SER A 74 6.73 -8.07 -6.89
N TYR A 75 6.46 -7.58 -5.67
CA TYR A 75 7.32 -7.69 -4.50
C TYR A 75 6.47 -7.88 -3.25
N THR A 76 7.00 -8.59 -2.27
CA THR A 76 6.37 -8.72 -0.96
C THR A 76 6.34 -7.37 -0.23
N TRP A 77 5.23 -7.05 0.44
CA TRP A 77 5.06 -5.81 1.21
C TRP A 77 5.43 -6.05 2.69
N PRO A 78 6.40 -5.32 3.26
CA PRO A 78 6.84 -5.51 4.64
C PRO A 78 5.80 -4.96 5.64
N ARG A 79 5.69 -5.58 6.81
CA ARG A 79 5.04 -5.00 8.00
C ARG A 79 5.90 -3.93 8.65
N SER A 80 7.21 -4.10 8.65
CA SER A 80 8.18 -3.16 9.22
C SER A 80 9.48 -3.18 8.43
N ALA A 81 10.30 -2.13 8.58
CA ALA A 81 11.62 -2.08 7.96
C ALA A 81 12.57 -3.17 8.51
N ASP A 82 12.30 -3.70 9.71
CA ASP A 82 13.10 -4.73 10.36
C ASP A 82 12.97 -6.11 9.69
N GLN A 83 11.95 -6.31 8.85
CA GLN A 83 11.80 -7.53 8.03
C GLN A 83 12.75 -7.57 6.82
N LEU A 84 13.61 -6.57 6.62
CA LEU A 84 14.51 -6.50 5.47
C LEU A 84 15.98 -6.89 5.81
N PRO A 85 16.66 -7.64 4.94
CA PRO A 85 16.15 -8.25 3.70
C PRO A 85 15.20 -9.42 4.00
N PHE A 86 14.24 -9.65 3.11
CA PHE A 86 13.21 -10.68 3.30
C PHE A 86 13.79 -12.09 3.29
N ASP A 87 13.63 -12.81 4.40
CA ASP A 87 13.81 -14.27 4.48
C ASP A 87 12.52 -14.96 4.94
N PHE A 88 11.41 -14.67 4.24
CA PHE A 88 10.10 -15.23 4.60
C PHE A 88 9.97 -16.73 4.37
N ALA A 89 10.91 -17.34 3.65
CA ALA A 89 10.96 -18.78 3.46
C ALA A 89 11.36 -19.51 4.75
N ASN A 90 11.99 -18.81 5.70
CA ASN A 90 12.46 -19.34 6.98
C ASN A 90 11.83 -18.60 8.16
N LEU A 91 10.54 -18.25 8.09
CA LEU A 91 9.84 -17.67 9.24
C LEU A 91 9.84 -18.67 10.40
N GLY A 92 10.39 -18.24 11.54
CA GLY A 92 10.34 -19.02 12.78
C GLY A 92 8.92 -19.16 13.31
N GLU A 93 8.70 -20.12 14.23
CA GLU A 93 7.42 -20.23 14.93
C GLU A 93 7.10 -18.93 15.67
N GLY A 94 5.95 -18.32 15.35
CA GLY A 94 5.48 -17.07 15.98
C GLY A 94 5.91 -15.79 15.27
N GLU A 95 6.72 -15.85 14.21
CA GLU A 95 7.02 -14.67 13.40
C GLU A 95 5.86 -14.34 12.46
N GLU A 96 5.40 -13.09 12.48
CA GLU A 96 4.41 -12.62 11.53
C GLU A 96 5.01 -12.53 10.13
N GLY A 97 4.31 -13.11 9.15
CA GLY A 97 4.68 -13.04 7.74
C GLY A 97 4.61 -11.61 7.17
N PRO A 98 4.63 -11.43 5.84
CA PRO A 98 4.53 -10.10 5.26
C PRO A 98 3.16 -9.45 5.50
N LEU A 99 3.09 -8.13 5.31
CA LEU A 99 1.82 -7.40 5.36
C LEU A 99 0.94 -7.84 4.18
N PHE A 100 1.53 -7.86 2.98
CA PHE A 100 0.93 -8.43 1.78
C PHE A 100 1.95 -9.34 1.08
N PRO A 101 1.61 -10.61 0.77
CA PRO A 101 2.54 -11.52 0.12
C PRO A 101 2.79 -11.15 -1.35
N TYR A 102 3.87 -11.67 -1.93
CA TYR A 102 4.09 -11.63 -3.37
C TYR A 102 2.86 -12.17 -4.12
N GLY A 103 2.48 -11.52 -5.22
CA GLY A 103 1.31 -11.88 -6.00
C GLY A 103 -0.03 -11.47 -5.37
N TYR A 104 -0.03 -10.81 -4.21
CA TYR A 104 -1.26 -10.26 -3.63
C TYR A 104 -1.85 -9.15 -4.50
N GLY A 105 -3.18 -9.06 -4.54
CA GLY A 105 -3.89 -7.98 -5.20
C GLY A 105 -5.36 -8.33 -5.26
N LEU A 106 -6.22 -7.42 -4.81
CA LEU A 106 -7.66 -7.60 -4.87
C LEU A 106 -8.17 -7.27 -6.28
N THR A 107 -9.37 -7.77 -6.59
CA THR A 107 -10.07 -7.47 -7.84
C THR A 107 -11.37 -6.77 -7.51
N THR A 108 -11.81 -5.87 -8.37
CA THR A 108 -13.17 -5.33 -8.33
C THR A 108 -14.12 -6.23 -9.13
N PRO A 109 -15.42 -6.26 -8.77
CA PRO A 109 -16.45 -6.95 -9.55
C PRO A 109 -16.51 -6.49 -11.01
#